data_AF-K1R2N6-F1
#
_entry.id   AF-K1R2N6-F1
#
_cell.length_a   1.000
_cell.length_b   1.000
_cell.length_c   1.000
_cell.angle_alpha   90.00
_cell.angle_beta   90.00
_cell.angle_gamma   90.00
#
_symmetry.space_group_name_H-M   'P 1'
#
loop_
_entity.id
_entity.type
_entity.pdbx_description
1 polymer ?
#
loop_
_entity_poly.entity_id
_entity_poly.type
_entity_poly.pdbx_seq_one_letter_code
_entity_poly.pdbx_strand_id
1 'polypeptide(L)'
;MATQLDTLVQVVGQDKKQEVVRICTEQNFAEAVSYAWDNVISVDPEKLSAAEHAVGAHDKESDYYKLFIDEFNMKEHFSQVCSHRKFVKKAFFRVQKFLDHMTEEDAERHDLTKFTLAQGVGYTARWVHGMDNACWKKALQHHYNHEPHHPQYFPDGKMEARYLEESLVDMIGSRWERNLNGAEEASNQDLVDFNPVYLSRYCPEDLEKVKALIEKIKQG
;
A
#
# COMPACT_ATOMS: atom_id res chain seq x y z
N MET A 1 26.68 -19.54 2.01
CA MET A 1 25.45 -18.73 1.89
C MET A 1 25.81 -17.33 2.29
N ALA A 2 25.53 -16.34 1.45
CA ALA A 2 25.72 -14.93 1.80
C ALA A 2 24.75 -14.57 2.94
N THR A 3 25.18 -13.73 3.88
CA THR A 3 24.30 -13.17 4.90
C THR A 3 23.45 -12.05 4.31
N GLN A 4 22.32 -11.70 4.93
CA GLN A 4 21.49 -10.56 4.50
C GLN A 4 22.30 -9.26 4.37
N LEU A 5 23.28 -9.08 5.27
CA LEU A 5 24.18 -7.94 5.25
C LEU A 5 25.12 -7.96 4.03
N ASP A 6 25.56 -9.13 3.57
CA ASP A 6 26.43 -9.24 2.39
C ASP A 6 25.69 -8.79 1.13
N THR A 7 24.43 -9.24 0.95
CA THR A 7 23.56 -8.83 -0.15
C THR A 7 23.33 -7.32 -0.15
N LEU A 8 23.00 -6.75 1.02
CA LEU A 8 22.84 -5.31 1.17
C LEU A 8 24.11 -4.54 0.81
N VAL A 9 25.29 -4.99 1.27
CA VAL A 9 26.59 -4.37 0.98
C VAL A 9 26.93 -4.44 -0.52
N GLN A 10 26.60 -5.56 -1.19
CA GLN A 10 26.78 -5.69 -2.64
C GLN A 10 25.94 -4.67 -3.40
N VAL A 11 24.67 -4.50 -3.03
CA VAL A 11 23.75 -3.55 -3.64
C VAL A 11 24.19 -2.09 -3.42
N VAL A 12 24.57 -1.72 -2.19
CA VAL A 12 24.92 -0.32 -1.90
C VAL A 12 26.30 0.08 -2.38
N GLY A 13 27.23 -0.86 -2.53
CA GLY A 13 28.61 -0.60 -2.91
C GLY A 13 29.56 -0.36 -1.72
N GLN A 14 30.86 -0.42 -1.98
CA GLN A 14 31.89 -0.36 -0.92
C GLN A 14 31.96 1.00 -0.21
N ASP A 15 31.61 2.10 -0.89
CA ASP A 15 31.60 3.45 -0.35
C ASP A 15 30.53 3.67 0.73
N LYS A 16 29.44 2.91 0.67
CA LYS A 16 28.35 2.95 1.67
C LYS A 16 28.37 1.81 2.68
N LYS A 17 29.29 0.85 2.52
CA LYS A 17 29.41 -0.34 3.38
C LYS A 17 29.46 -0.01 4.87
N GLN A 18 30.34 0.90 5.28
CA GLN A 18 30.53 1.21 6.70
C GLN A 18 29.24 1.74 7.33
N GLU A 19 28.51 2.58 6.61
CA GLU A 19 27.28 3.19 7.09
C GLU A 19 26.13 2.19 7.18
N VAL A 20 25.92 1.34 6.18
CA VAL A 20 24.87 0.31 6.25
C VAL A 20 25.15 -0.74 7.33
N VAL A 21 26.42 -1.11 7.54
CA VAL A 21 26.82 -2.03 8.63
C VAL A 21 26.55 -1.39 9.99
N ARG A 22 26.87 -0.10 10.15
CA ARG A 22 26.60 0.66 11.37
C ARG A 22 25.10 0.69 11.67
N ILE A 23 24.25 1.07 10.71
CA ILE A 23 22.79 1.11 10.88
C ILE A 23 22.24 -0.28 11.20
N CYS A 24 22.69 -1.31 10.49
CA CYS A 24 22.25 -2.69 10.74
C CYS A 24 22.60 -3.17 12.16
N THR A 25 23.74 -2.71 12.71
CA THR A 25 24.22 -3.07 14.05
C THR A 25 23.50 -2.29 15.15
N GLU A 26 23.32 -0.98 14.95
CA GLU A 26 22.73 -0.09 15.95
C GLU A 26 21.19 -0.16 15.98
N GLN A 27 20.58 -0.48 14.85
CA GLN A 27 19.13 -0.52 14.68
C GLN A 27 18.70 -1.93 14.27
N ASN A 28 18.55 -2.19 12.97
CA ASN A 28 18.27 -3.51 12.42
C ASN A 28 18.47 -3.51 10.89
N PHE A 29 18.33 -4.68 10.29
CA PHE A 29 18.44 -4.86 8.84
C PHE A 29 17.40 -4.04 8.05
N ALA A 30 16.16 -3.96 8.53
CA ALA A 30 15.09 -3.25 7.82
C ALA A 30 15.32 -1.72 7.76
N GLU A 31 15.89 -1.13 8.81
CA GLU A 31 16.34 0.28 8.82
C GLU A 31 17.52 0.48 7.86
N ALA A 32 18.45 -0.47 7.78
CA ALA A 32 19.57 -0.39 6.84
C ALA A 32 19.10 -0.47 5.37
N VAL A 33 18.11 -1.32 5.06
CA VAL A 33 17.46 -1.37 3.74
C VAL A 33 16.72 -0.07 3.42
N SER A 34 15.95 0.48 4.37
CA SER A 34 15.25 1.76 4.19
C SER A 34 16.22 2.92 3.93
N TYR A 35 17.34 2.96 4.66
CA TYR A 35 18.41 3.91 4.41
C TYR A 35 19.02 3.73 3.01
N ALA A 36 19.35 2.49 2.63
CA ALA A 36 19.93 2.18 1.33
C ALA A 36 18.99 2.59 0.19
N TRP A 37 17.69 2.35 0.33
CA TRP A 37 16.69 2.82 -0.62
C TRP A 37 16.74 4.35 -0.76
N ASP A 38 16.55 5.07 0.34
CA ASP A 38 16.39 6.53 0.33
C ASP A 38 17.66 7.32 -0.07
N ASN A 39 18.84 6.77 0.19
CA ASN A 39 20.10 7.52 0.11
C ASN A 39 21.10 6.97 -0.91
N VAL A 40 20.82 5.79 -1.48
CA VAL A 40 21.74 5.13 -2.43
C VAL A 40 20.99 4.66 -3.66
N ILE A 41 19.99 3.80 -3.50
CA ILE A 41 19.34 3.11 -4.63
C ILE A 41 18.41 4.05 -5.38
N SER A 42 17.52 4.78 -4.69
CA SER A 42 16.51 5.61 -5.37
C SER A 42 17.06 6.92 -5.94
N VAL A 43 18.26 7.33 -5.53
CA VAL A 43 18.91 8.59 -5.94
C VAL A 43 19.93 8.39 -7.06
N ASP A 44 20.35 7.15 -7.31
CA ASP A 44 21.22 6.76 -8.40
C ASP A 44 20.37 6.13 -9.53
N PRO A 45 20.23 6.79 -10.69
CA PRO A 45 19.38 6.32 -11.78
C PRO A 45 19.74 4.92 -12.30
N GLU A 46 21.02 4.54 -12.30
CA GLU A 46 21.45 3.23 -12.78
C GLU A 46 21.04 2.14 -11.78
N LYS A 47 21.23 2.41 -10.48
CA LYS A 47 20.81 1.48 -9.41
C LYS A 47 19.30 1.33 -9.34
N LEU A 48 18.57 2.44 -9.43
CA LEU A 48 17.11 2.42 -9.45
C LEU A 48 16.60 1.58 -10.62
N SER A 49 17.10 1.84 -11.83
CA SER A 49 16.68 1.10 -13.03
C SER A 49 17.02 -0.40 -12.92
N ALA A 50 18.20 -0.75 -12.41
CA ALA A 50 18.58 -2.13 -12.17
C ALA A 50 17.68 -2.83 -11.14
N ALA A 51 17.31 -2.12 -10.07
CA ALA A 51 16.41 -2.64 -9.03
C ALA A 51 14.99 -2.85 -9.56
N GLU A 52 14.44 -1.88 -10.30
CA GLU A 52 13.14 -1.99 -10.94
C GLU A 52 13.08 -3.14 -11.94
N HIS A 53 14.12 -3.28 -12.76
CA HIS A 53 14.24 -4.40 -13.70
C HIS A 53 14.28 -5.74 -12.98
N ALA A 54 15.14 -5.88 -11.96
CA ALA A 54 15.30 -7.12 -11.22
C ALA A 54 13.98 -7.58 -10.56
N VAL A 55 13.28 -6.66 -9.89
CA VAL A 55 12.00 -6.94 -9.24
C VAL A 55 10.91 -7.22 -10.26
N GLY A 56 10.78 -6.39 -11.31
CA GLY A 56 9.76 -6.55 -12.35
C GLY A 56 9.92 -7.82 -13.18
N ALA A 57 11.16 -8.15 -13.57
CA ALA A 57 11.48 -9.35 -14.36
C ALA A 57 11.54 -10.64 -13.52
N HIS A 58 11.40 -10.54 -12.19
CA HIS A 58 11.58 -11.66 -11.26
C HIS A 58 12.95 -12.35 -11.41
N ASP A 59 14.01 -11.56 -11.60
CA ASP A 59 15.38 -12.05 -11.76
C ASP A 59 15.95 -12.50 -10.41
N LYS A 60 15.76 -13.78 -10.09
CA LYS A 60 16.21 -14.39 -8.83
C LYS A 60 17.72 -14.40 -8.63
N GLU A 61 18.50 -14.18 -9.69
CA GLU A 61 19.95 -14.13 -9.59
C GLU A 61 20.45 -12.73 -9.20
N SER A 62 19.65 -11.69 -9.43
CA SER A 62 19.98 -10.31 -9.06
C SER A 62 20.01 -10.09 -7.55
N ASP A 63 21.04 -9.39 -7.08
CA ASP A 63 21.17 -9.00 -5.67
C ASP A 63 20.04 -8.06 -5.23
N TYR A 64 19.47 -7.25 -6.14
CA TYR A 64 18.29 -6.43 -5.84
C TYR A 64 17.04 -7.26 -5.56
N TYR A 65 16.83 -8.33 -6.34
CA TYR A 65 15.69 -9.23 -6.13
C TYR A 65 15.83 -9.95 -4.79
N LYS A 66 17.01 -10.54 -4.53
CA LYS A 66 17.33 -11.21 -3.27
C LYS A 66 17.14 -10.26 -2.08
N LEU A 67 17.67 -9.03 -2.18
CA LEU A 67 17.54 -8.02 -1.13
C LEU A 67 16.08 -7.68 -0.85
N PHE A 68 15.32 -7.27 -1.87
CA PHE A 68 13.97 -6.73 -1.67
C PHE A 68 12.91 -7.80 -1.45
N ILE A 69 12.88 -8.83 -2.32
CA ILE A 69 11.82 -9.84 -2.31
C ILE A 69 12.06 -10.89 -1.24
N ASP A 70 13.29 -11.43 -1.15
CA ASP A 70 13.58 -12.56 -0.28
C ASP A 70 13.96 -12.13 1.14
N GLU A 71 14.94 -11.24 1.28
CA GLU A 71 15.52 -10.89 2.58
C GLU A 71 14.73 -9.81 3.31
N PHE A 72 14.31 -8.74 2.61
CA PHE A 72 13.46 -7.68 3.14
C PHE A 72 11.97 -8.05 3.14
N ASN A 73 11.63 -9.21 2.55
CA ASN A 73 10.29 -9.82 2.57
C ASN A 73 9.18 -8.98 1.90
N MET A 74 9.48 -8.29 0.80
CA MET A 74 8.48 -7.54 0.04
C MET A 74 7.37 -8.42 -0.58
N LYS A 75 7.61 -9.74 -0.72
CA LYS A 75 6.57 -10.70 -1.11
C LYS A 75 5.36 -10.71 -0.17
N GLU A 76 5.58 -10.48 1.13
CA GLU A 76 4.50 -10.41 2.11
C GLU A 76 3.61 -9.18 1.85
N HIS A 77 4.22 -8.01 1.61
CA HIS A 77 3.50 -6.80 1.18
C HIS A 77 2.69 -7.05 -0.09
N PHE A 78 3.28 -7.63 -1.14
CA PHE A 78 2.54 -7.93 -2.37
C PHE A 78 1.40 -8.93 -2.16
N SER A 79 1.57 -9.92 -1.28
CA SER A 79 0.50 -10.83 -0.88
C SER A 79 -0.67 -10.07 -0.23
N GLN A 80 -0.38 -9.16 0.70
CA GLN A 80 -1.37 -8.32 1.37
C GLN A 80 -2.11 -7.39 0.37
N VAL A 81 -1.39 -6.77 -0.58
CA VAL A 81 -2.01 -5.95 -1.63
C VAL A 81 -2.93 -6.79 -2.52
N CYS A 82 -2.49 -7.98 -2.94
CA CYS A 82 -3.33 -8.89 -3.73
C CYS A 82 -4.60 -9.31 -2.98
N SER A 83 -4.48 -9.64 -1.70
CA SER A 83 -5.63 -9.97 -0.86
C SER A 83 -6.60 -8.80 -0.76
N HIS A 84 -6.11 -7.61 -0.43
CA HIS A 84 -6.92 -6.42 -0.28
C HIS A 84 -7.66 -6.07 -1.58
N ARG A 85 -6.96 -6.04 -2.72
CA ARG A 85 -7.57 -5.79 -4.04
C ARG A 85 -8.67 -6.78 -4.40
N LYS A 86 -8.48 -8.07 -4.07
CA LYS A 86 -9.55 -9.08 -4.22
C LYS A 86 -10.79 -8.70 -3.40
N PHE A 87 -10.61 -8.23 -2.17
CA PHE A 87 -11.73 -7.80 -1.32
C PHE A 87 -12.36 -6.49 -1.75
N VAL A 88 -11.61 -5.55 -2.31
CA VAL A 88 -12.18 -4.34 -2.94
C VAL A 88 -13.05 -4.70 -4.13
N LYS A 89 -12.58 -5.57 -5.03
CA LYS A 89 -13.41 -6.07 -6.15
C LYS A 89 -14.65 -6.82 -5.65
N LYS A 90 -14.51 -7.64 -4.61
CA LYS A 90 -15.64 -8.35 -3.98
C LYS A 90 -16.66 -7.37 -3.37
N ALA A 91 -16.18 -6.35 -2.65
CA ALA A 91 -16.98 -5.30 -2.06
C ALA A 91 -17.74 -4.52 -3.13
N PHE A 92 -17.06 -4.12 -4.22
CA PHE A 92 -17.68 -3.47 -5.36
C PHE A 92 -18.89 -4.27 -5.87
N PHE A 93 -18.73 -5.54 -6.24
CA PHE A 93 -19.85 -6.34 -6.73
C PHE A 93 -20.98 -6.52 -5.70
N ARG A 94 -20.64 -6.56 -4.41
CA ARG A 94 -21.63 -6.68 -3.34
C ARG A 94 -22.51 -5.44 -3.24
N VAL A 95 -21.95 -4.24 -3.43
CA VAL A 95 -22.67 -2.97 -3.26
C VAL A 95 -22.95 -2.21 -4.56
N GLN A 96 -22.54 -2.73 -5.73
CA GLN A 96 -22.63 -2.02 -7.01
C GLN A 96 -24.02 -1.44 -7.33
N LYS A 97 -25.10 -2.11 -6.91
CA LYS A 97 -26.48 -1.63 -7.13
C LYS A 97 -26.79 -0.30 -6.42
N PHE A 98 -25.96 0.08 -5.45
CA PHE A 98 -26.10 1.30 -4.67
C PHE A 98 -25.18 2.43 -5.16
N LEU A 99 -24.18 2.10 -6.00
CA LEU A 99 -23.18 3.02 -6.53
C LEU A 99 -23.66 3.61 -7.85
N ASP A 100 -23.50 4.93 -8.02
CA ASP A 100 -23.96 5.63 -9.22
C ASP A 100 -22.79 6.01 -10.15
N HIS A 101 -21.55 6.02 -9.64
CA HIS A 101 -20.39 6.59 -10.34
C HIS A 101 -19.17 5.68 -10.46
N MET A 102 -18.89 4.85 -9.46
CA MET A 102 -17.78 3.90 -9.46
C MET A 102 -18.06 2.76 -10.43
N THR A 103 -17.03 2.38 -11.20
CA THR A 103 -17.08 1.32 -12.21
C THR A 103 -16.34 0.06 -11.76
N GLU A 104 -16.55 -1.05 -12.48
CA GLU A 104 -15.74 -2.26 -12.26
C GLU A 104 -14.25 -1.99 -12.52
N GLU A 105 -13.93 -1.17 -13.54
CA GLU A 105 -12.54 -0.80 -13.86
C GLU A 105 -11.87 -0.09 -12.66
N ASP A 106 -12.60 0.75 -11.92
CA ASP A 106 -12.09 1.38 -10.69
C ASP A 106 -11.68 0.32 -9.67
N ALA A 107 -12.59 -0.63 -9.40
CA ALA A 107 -12.33 -1.72 -8.47
C ALA A 107 -11.14 -2.59 -8.91
N GLU A 108 -10.98 -2.82 -10.22
CA GLU A 108 -9.87 -3.58 -10.76
C GLU A 108 -8.53 -2.84 -10.68
N ARG A 109 -8.54 -1.53 -10.87
CA ARG A 109 -7.32 -0.70 -10.87
C ARG A 109 -6.90 -0.23 -9.50
N HIS A 110 -7.77 -0.37 -8.51
CA HIS A 110 -7.52 0.01 -7.13
C HIS A 110 -6.15 -0.48 -6.65
N ASP A 111 -5.38 0.44 -6.05
CA ASP A 111 -4.09 0.17 -5.40
C ASP A 111 -2.99 -0.40 -6.31
N LEU A 112 -3.09 -0.27 -7.63
CA LEU A 112 -2.04 -0.77 -8.54
C LEU A 112 -0.70 -0.08 -8.30
N THR A 113 -0.67 1.16 -7.82
CA THR A 113 0.60 1.84 -7.50
C THR A 113 1.38 1.16 -6.37
N LYS A 114 0.73 0.35 -5.53
CA LYS A 114 1.39 -0.40 -4.42
C LYS A 114 2.33 -1.50 -4.91
N PHE A 115 2.33 -1.82 -6.20
CA PHE A 115 3.31 -2.71 -6.86
C PHE A 115 4.54 -1.99 -7.41
N THR A 116 4.57 -0.65 -7.42
CA THR A 116 5.79 0.08 -7.77
C THR A 116 6.88 -0.20 -6.74
N LEU A 117 8.15 -0.20 -7.16
CA LEU A 117 9.26 -0.48 -6.24
C LEU A 117 9.29 0.50 -5.06
N ALA A 118 9.05 1.79 -5.32
CA ALA A 118 9.04 2.83 -4.30
C ALA A 118 7.99 2.59 -3.19
N GLN A 119 6.75 2.28 -3.57
CA GLN A 119 5.73 1.92 -2.58
C GLN A 119 5.99 0.54 -1.98
N GLY A 120 6.47 -0.41 -2.76
CA GLY A 120 6.86 -1.75 -2.28
C GLY A 120 7.82 -1.67 -1.10
N VAL A 121 8.91 -0.88 -1.21
CA VAL A 121 9.88 -0.72 -0.12
C VAL A 121 9.24 -0.05 1.10
N GLY A 122 8.58 1.09 0.92
CA GLY A 122 8.03 1.86 2.05
C GLY A 122 6.87 1.15 2.77
N TYR A 123 5.97 0.48 2.04
CA TYR A 123 4.88 -0.29 2.64
C TYR A 123 5.39 -1.57 3.30
N THR A 124 6.43 -2.21 2.76
CA THR A 124 7.10 -3.33 3.45
C THR A 124 7.71 -2.87 4.76
N ALA A 125 8.41 -1.73 4.79
CA ALA A 125 8.93 -1.14 6.03
C ALA A 125 7.81 -0.95 7.07
N ARG A 126 6.65 -0.42 6.66
CA ARG A 126 5.54 -0.16 7.57
C ARG A 126 4.82 -1.42 8.04
N TRP A 127 4.35 -2.27 7.13
CA TRP A 127 3.38 -3.32 7.42
C TRP A 127 4.00 -4.68 7.67
N VAL A 128 5.22 -4.93 7.17
CA VAL A 128 5.97 -6.15 7.43
C VAL A 128 6.91 -5.97 8.62
N HIS A 129 7.57 -4.80 8.73
CA HIS A 129 8.57 -4.53 9.76
C HIS A 129 8.13 -3.57 10.87
N GLY A 130 6.92 -3.00 10.79
CA GLY A 130 6.34 -2.17 11.85
C GLY A 130 6.95 -0.76 11.98
N MET A 131 7.69 -0.30 10.96
CA MET A 131 8.46 0.95 11.02
C MET A 131 7.57 2.17 10.76
N ASP A 132 7.94 3.34 11.32
CA ASP A 132 7.34 4.65 10.99
C ASP A 132 8.43 5.66 10.60
N ASN A 133 9.20 5.32 9.57
CA ASN A 133 10.37 6.08 9.14
C ASN A 133 10.08 6.97 7.91
N ALA A 134 11.11 7.69 7.45
CA ALA A 134 11.00 8.58 6.30
C ALA A 134 10.65 7.83 5.00
N CYS A 135 11.19 6.62 4.81
CA CYS A 135 10.91 5.76 3.66
C CYS A 135 9.41 5.45 3.55
N TRP A 136 8.78 5.01 4.65
CA TRP A 136 7.33 4.83 4.72
C TRP A 136 6.56 6.12 4.38
N LYS A 137 6.93 7.25 4.99
CA LYS A 137 6.22 8.53 4.79
C LYS A 137 6.28 9.00 3.33
N LYS A 138 7.42 8.81 2.65
CA LYS A 138 7.57 9.11 1.21
C LYS A 138 6.69 8.19 0.36
N ALA A 139 6.66 6.89 0.65
CA ALA A 139 5.79 5.94 -0.05
C ALA A 139 4.30 6.25 0.14
N LEU A 140 3.90 6.60 1.37
CA LEU A 140 2.54 7.03 1.68
C LEU A 140 2.17 8.33 0.94
N GLN A 141 3.06 9.31 0.90
CA GLN A 141 2.81 10.53 0.13
C GLN A 141 2.72 10.25 -1.37
N HIS A 142 3.59 9.37 -1.90
CA HIS A 142 3.49 8.92 -3.30
C HIS A 142 2.12 8.29 -3.55
N HIS A 143 1.62 7.46 -2.64
CA HIS A 143 0.29 6.86 -2.72
C HIS A 143 -0.82 7.90 -2.77
N TYR A 144 -0.84 8.85 -1.83
CA TYR A 144 -1.82 9.94 -1.84
C TYR A 144 -1.77 10.82 -3.09
N ASN A 145 -0.62 10.94 -3.74
CA ASN A 145 -0.47 11.73 -4.97
C ASN A 145 -0.96 10.99 -6.23
N HIS A 146 -1.21 9.68 -6.18
CA HIS A 146 -1.55 8.87 -7.34
C HIS A 146 -2.88 8.12 -7.22
N GLU A 147 -3.44 8.05 -6.01
CA GLU A 147 -4.64 7.26 -5.71
C GLU A 147 -5.78 8.19 -5.25
N PRO A 148 -6.63 8.63 -6.18
CA PRO A 148 -7.63 9.67 -5.93
C PRO A 148 -8.76 9.24 -5.01
N HIS A 149 -8.88 7.96 -4.63
CA HIS A 149 -9.82 7.53 -3.59
C HIS A 149 -9.41 7.96 -2.17
N HIS A 150 -8.30 8.70 -2.01
CA HIS A 150 -7.89 9.35 -0.78
C HIS A 150 -8.19 10.85 -0.78
N PRO A 151 -8.77 11.42 0.29
CA PRO A 151 -9.00 12.87 0.40
C PRO A 151 -7.73 13.71 0.20
N GLN A 152 -6.57 13.18 0.59
CA GLN A 152 -5.25 13.84 0.47
C GLN A 152 -4.84 14.12 -0.97
N TYR A 153 -5.44 13.43 -1.95
CA TYR A 153 -5.23 13.70 -3.36
C TYR A 153 -5.79 15.07 -3.77
N PHE A 154 -6.86 15.54 -3.12
CA PHE A 154 -7.55 16.78 -3.46
C PHE A 154 -7.06 17.95 -2.58
N PRO A 155 -6.63 19.08 -3.17
CA PRO A 155 -6.12 20.21 -2.41
C PRO A 155 -7.11 20.82 -1.40
N ASP A 156 -8.41 20.76 -1.68
CA ASP A 156 -9.49 21.22 -0.80
C ASP A 156 -10.13 20.08 0.00
N GLY A 157 -9.62 18.85 -0.16
CA GLY A 157 -10.17 17.63 0.45
C GLY A 157 -11.52 17.18 -0.10
N LYS A 158 -12.07 17.86 -1.12
CA LYS A 158 -13.35 17.54 -1.73
C LYS A 158 -13.14 16.56 -2.87
N MET A 159 -13.71 15.38 -2.72
CA MET A 159 -13.55 14.28 -3.65
C MET A 159 -14.59 14.33 -4.77
N GLU A 160 -14.20 13.92 -5.97
CA GLU A 160 -15.17 13.63 -7.03
C GLU A 160 -16.01 12.40 -6.64
N ALA A 161 -17.28 12.37 -7.07
CA ALA A 161 -18.24 11.36 -6.62
C ALA A 161 -17.78 9.91 -6.87
N ARG A 162 -17.16 9.65 -8.04
CA ARG A 162 -16.55 8.36 -8.39
C ARG A 162 -15.53 7.89 -7.36
N TYR A 163 -14.61 8.76 -6.97
CA TYR A 163 -13.55 8.43 -6.02
C TYR A 163 -14.02 8.40 -4.58
N LEU A 164 -15.08 9.15 -4.25
CA LEU A 164 -15.73 9.06 -2.94
C LEU A 164 -16.40 7.69 -2.75
N GLU A 165 -17.06 7.18 -3.80
CA GLU A 165 -17.62 5.83 -3.81
C GLU A 165 -16.52 4.77 -3.72
N GLU A 166 -15.43 4.89 -4.49
CA GLU A 166 -14.26 4.02 -4.37
C GLU A 166 -13.68 4.03 -2.97
N SER A 167 -13.57 5.21 -2.33
CA SER A 167 -13.09 5.36 -0.95
C SER A 167 -13.94 4.58 0.05
N LEU A 168 -15.26 4.56 -0.13
CA LEU A 168 -16.16 3.76 0.70
C LEU A 168 -16.03 2.27 0.40
N VAL A 169 -15.91 1.88 -0.87
CA VAL A 169 -15.73 0.47 -1.27
C VAL A 169 -14.40 -0.09 -0.75
N ASP A 170 -13.33 0.69 -0.75
CA ASP A 170 -12.06 0.37 -0.06
C ASP A 170 -12.31 0.07 1.43
N MET A 171 -13.00 0.96 2.14
CA MET A 171 -13.32 0.74 3.55
C MET A 171 -14.14 -0.55 3.78
N ILE A 172 -15.13 -0.82 2.92
CA ILE A 172 -15.92 -2.05 2.97
C ILE A 172 -15.02 -3.27 2.74
N GLY A 173 -14.17 -3.24 1.70
CA GLY A 173 -13.24 -4.30 1.36
C GLY A 173 -12.27 -4.61 2.50
N SER A 174 -11.67 -3.57 3.08
CA SER A 174 -10.76 -3.67 4.23
C SER A 174 -11.45 -4.27 5.46
N ARG A 175 -12.68 -3.83 5.77
CA ARG A 175 -13.46 -4.40 6.88
C ARG A 175 -13.82 -5.87 6.63
N TRP A 176 -14.28 -6.18 5.43
CA TRP A 176 -14.66 -7.55 5.05
C TRP A 176 -13.47 -8.48 5.17
N GLU A 177 -12.31 -8.06 4.67
CA GLU A 177 -11.05 -8.79 4.78
C GLU A 177 -10.62 -9.00 6.24
N ARG A 178 -10.50 -7.91 7.01
CA ARG A 178 -9.70 -7.89 8.23
C ARG A 178 -10.50 -8.03 9.52
N ASN A 179 -11.75 -7.56 9.52
CA ASN A 179 -12.60 -7.60 10.71
C ASN A 179 -13.62 -8.74 10.65
N LEU A 180 -14.06 -9.09 9.45
CA LEU A 180 -15.05 -10.14 9.21
C LEU A 180 -14.43 -11.43 8.66
N ASN A 181 -13.10 -11.48 8.52
CA ASN A 181 -12.34 -12.65 8.03
C ASN A 181 -12.87 -13.23 6.71
N GLY A 182 -13.41 -12.36 5.85
CA GLY A 182 -13.99 -12.75 4.57
C GLY A 182 -15.31 -13.51 4.62
N ALA A 183 -16.01 -13.55 5.75
CA ALA A 183 -17.31 -14.21 5.94
C ALA A 183 -18.31 -13.88 4.81
N GLU A 184 -18.74 -14.89 4.05
CA GLU A 184 -19.67 -14.71 2.91
C GLU A 184 -21.09 -14.37 3.37
N GLU A 185 -21.44 -14.78 4.60
CA GLU A 185 -22.70 -14.52 5.28
C GLU A 185 -22.83 -13.11 5.87
N ALA A 186 -21.76 -12.30 5.80
CA ALA A 186 -21.79 -10.93 6.30
C ALA A 186 -22.95 -10.13 5.67
N SER A 187 -23.78 -9.55 6.53
CA SER A 187 -24.87 -8.69 6.10
C SER A 187 -24.34 -7.35 5.58
N ASN A 188 -25.16 -6.61 4.82
CA ASN A 188 -24.77 -5.27 4.39
C ASN A 188 -24.53 -4.33 5.58
N GLN A 189 -25.27 -4.52 6.68
CA GLN A 189 -25.05 -3.80 7.92
C GLN A 189 -23.68 -4.14 8.53
N ASP A 190 -23.28 -5.41 8.54
CA ASP A 190 -21.96 -5.81 9.03
C ASP A 190 -20.86 -5.15 8.20
N LEU A 191 -21.02 -5.07 6.88
CA LEU A 191 -20.02 -4.54 5.96
C LEU A 191 -19.76 -3.03 6.11
N VAL A 192 -20.76 -2.24 6.54
CA VAL A 192 -20.66 -0.77 6.64
C VAL A 192 -20.64 -0.25 8.08
N ASP A 193 -20.53 -1.13 9.07
CA ASP A 193 -20.41 -0.78 10.48
C ASP A 193 -18.97 -0.37 10.83
N PHE A 194 -18.56 0.81 10.40
CA PHE A 194 -17.20 1.31 10.62
C PHE A 194 -17.02 1.96 11.98
N ASN A 195 -15.79 1.91 12.51
CA ASN A 195 -15.40 2.83 13.58
C ASN A 195 -15.47 4.28 13.02
N PRO A 196 -16.19 5.21 13.68
CA PRO A 196 -16.36 6.58 13.21
C PRO A 196 -15.04 7.33 12.94
N VAL A 197 -13.93 6.92 13.57
CA VAL A 197 -12.60 7.50 13.32
C VAL A 197 -12.18 7.40 11.85
N TYR A 198 -12.62 6.37 11.12
CA TYR A 198 -12.27 6.24 9.70
C TYR A 198 -13.04 7.23 8.83
N LEU A 199 -14.22 7.68 9.27
CA LEU A 199 -15.03 8.66 8.55
C LEU A 199 -14.55 10.10 8.78
N SER A 200 -13.73 10.35 9.80
CA SER A 200 -13.20 11.69 10.07
C SER A 200 -12.19 12.18 9.03
N ARG A 201 -11.84 11.35 8.04
CA ARG A 201 -10.97 11.72 6.92
C ARG A 201 -11.68 12.56 5.86
N TYR A 202 -13.00 12.49 5.77
CA TYR A 202 -13.78 13.23 4.77
C TYR A 202 -14.05 14.67 5.23
N CYS A 203 -14.15 15.59 4.28
CA CYS A 203 -14.70 16.92 4.55
C CYS A 203 -16.20 16.80 4.91
N PRO A 204 -16.80 17.80 5.57
CA PRO A 204 -18.20 17.73 6.02
C PRO A 204 -19.19 17.38 4.90
N GLU A 205 -19.03 17.95 3.71
CA GLU A 205 -19.92 17.72 2.57
C GLU A 205 -19.85 16.28 2.04
N ASP A 206 -18.65 15.72 1.93
CA ASP A 206 -18.46 14.35 1.46
C ASP A 206 -18.84 13.33 2.54
N LEU A 207 -18.64 13.65 3.81
CA LEU A 207 -19.09 12.84 4.93
C LEU A 207 -20.61 12.61 4.89
N GLU A 208 -21.40 13.64 4.61
CA GLU A 208 -22.86 13.50 4.50
C GLU A 208 -23.27 12.61 3.34
N LYS A 209 -22.58 12.69 2.19
CA LYS A 209 -22.81 11.78 1.05
C LYS A 209 -22.45 10.33 1.40
N VAL A 210 -21.30 10.11 2.05
CA VAL A 210 -20.86 8.78 2.47
C VAL A 210 -21.84 8.18 3.48
N LYS A 211 -22.31 8.95 4.45
CA LYS A 211 -23.34 8.51 5.40
C LYS A 211 -24.64 8.13 4.70
N ALA A 212 -25.11 8.96 3.76
CA ALA A 212 -26.31 8.65 2.99
C ALA A 212 -26.16 7.33 2.20
N LEU A 213 -24.99 7.10 1.59
CA LEU A 213 -24.70 5.87 0.87
C LEU A 213 -24.61 4.65 1.82
N ILE A 214 -24.01 4.81 3.00
CA ILE A 214 -24.00 3.78 4.06
C ILE A 214 -25.43 3.40 4.45
N GLU A 215 -26.32 4.36 4.70
CA GLU A 215 -27.72 4.08 5.04
C GLU A 215 -28.47 3.38 3.90
N LYS A 216 -28.22 3.77 2.64
CA LYS A 216 -28.77 3.09 1.46
C LYS A 216 -28.32 1.62 1.40
N ILE A 217 -27.05 1.35 1.69
CA ILE A 217 -26.49 -0.02 1.71
C ILE A 217 -27.11 -0.86 2.83
N LYS A 218 -27.29 -0.30 4.04
CA LYS A 218 -27.90 -1.01 5.18
C LYS A 218 -29.33 -1.48 4.91
N GLN A 219 -30.08 -0.72 4.10
CA GLN A 219 -31.50 -0.97 3.84
C GLN A 219 -31.75 -2.02 2.75
N GLY A 220 -30.77 -2.34 1.90
CA GLY A 220 -30.94 -3.24 0.74
C GLY A 220 -30.21 -4.55 0.86
#